data_AF-A0A368H8D2-F1
#
_entry.id   AF-A0A368H8D2-F1
#
_cell.length_a   1.000
_cell.length_b   1.000
_cell.length_c   1.000
_cell.angle_alpha   90.00
_cell.angle_beta   90.00
_cell.angle_gamma   90.00
#
_symmetry.space_group_name_H-M   'P 1'
#
loop_
_entity.id
_entity.type
_entity.pdbx_description
1 polymer ?
#
loop_
_entity_poly.entity_id
_entity_poly.type
_entity_poly.pdbx_seq_one_letter_code
_entity_poly.pdbx_strand_id
1 'polypeptide(L)' 'MTLIDQGCLDKPIFTVWFAQQNIQSGKAGGMITYGGFDSENCGDVIGYESLSSPYYYQY' A
#
# COMPACT_ATOMS: atom_id res chain seq x y z
N MET A 1 -14.92 -3.38 15.71
CA MET A 1 -14.44 -1.99 15.56
C MET A 1 -13.16 -2.05 14.77
N THR A 2 -13.06 -1.38 13.62
CA THR A 2 -11.87 -1.38 12.75
C THR A 2 -10.97 -0.17 13.02
N LEU A 3 -9.73 -0.19 12.52
CA LEU A 3 -8.80 0.96 12.62
C LEU A 3 -9.34 2.22 11.92
N ILE A 4 -10.12 2.04 10.86
CA ILE A 4 -10.80 3.12 10.14
C ILE A 4 -11.87 3.75 11.05
N ASP A 5 -12.71 2.92 11.68
CA ASP A 5 -13.79 3.41 12.57
C ASP A 5 -13.24 4.14 13.80
N GLN A 6 -12.02 3.81 14.23
CA GLN A 6 -11.35 4.40 15.38
C GLN A 6 -10.57 5.68 15.05
N GLY A 7 -10.46 6.05 13.77
CA GLY A 7 -9.66 7.21 13.35
C GLY A 7 -8.16 7.07 13.59
N CYS A 8 -7.66 5.83 13.66
CA CYS A 8 -6.24 5.55 13.91
C CYS A 8 -5.36 5.68 12.66
N LEU A 9 -5.97 5.90 11.48
CA LEU A 9 -5.29 6.05 10.20
C LEU A 9 -5.55 7.45 9.66
N ASP A 10 -4.51 8.12 9.16
CA ASP A 10 -4.65 9.43 8.52
C ASP A 10 -5.51 9.35 7.24
N LYS A 11 -5.42 8.23 6.51
CA LYS A 11 -6.19 7.95 5.28
C LYS A 11 -6.69 6.50 5.24
N PRO A 12 -7.87 6.22 4.67
CA PRO A 12 -8.40 4.86 4.53
C PRO A 12 -7.79 4.14 3.31
N ILE A 13 -6.45 4.10 3.22
CA ILE A 13 -5.70 3.46 2.13
C ILE A 13 -4.58 2.60 2.69
N PHE A 14 -4.02 1.74 1.84
CA PHE A 14 -2.71 1.15 2.05
C PHE A 14 -1.88 1.19 0.77
N THR A 15 -0.57 1.19 0.90
CA THR A 15 0.37 1.00 -0.22
C THR A 15 1.19 -0.26 -0.01
N VAL A 16 1.49 -0.96 -1.11
CA VAL A 16 2.31 -2.16 -1.11
C VAL A 16 3.53 -1.91 -1.97
N TRP A 17 4.70 -2.05 -1.37
CA TRP A 17 5.97 -2.05 -2.08
C TRP A 17 6.54 -3.48 -2.10
N PHE A 18 6.96 -3.92 -3.29
CA PHE A 18 7.68 -5.17 -3.47
C PHE A 18 9.14 -4.87 -3.75
N ALA A 19 10.03 -5.33 -2.88
CA ALA A 19 11.47 -5.12 -3.04
C ALA A 19 11.98 -5.90 -4.26
N GLN A 20 12.54 -5.20 -5.24
CA GLN A 20 13.17 -5.84 -6.40
C GLN A 20 14.56 -6.37 -6.03
N GLN A 21 14.59 -7.49 -5.32
CA GLN A 21 15.84 -8.11 -4.87
C GLN A 21 15.79 -9.63 -4.89
N ASN A 22 16.97 -10.26 -4.84
CA ASN A 22 17.09 -11.70 -4.70
C ASN A 22 16.60 -12.16 -3.32
N ILE A 23 15.78 -13.22 -3.31
CA ILE A 23 15.16 -13.81 -2.11
C ILE A 23 16.22 -14.23 -1.06
N GLN A 24 17.42 -14.59 -1.50
CA GLN A 24 18.51 -15.06 -0.63
C GLN A 24 19.31 -13.93 0.07
N SER A 25 18.92 -12.67 -0.12
CA SER A 25 19.67 -11.53 0.44
C SER A 25 19.50 -11.34 1.95
N GLY A 26 18.52 -12.01 2.59
CA GLY A 26 18.19 -11.82 4.01
C GLY A 26 17.55 -10.47 4.33
N LYS A 27 17.29 -9.63 3.32
CA LYS A 27 16.62 -8.33 3.45
C LYS A 27 15.10 -8.49 3.41
N ALA A 28 14.37 -7.49 3.91
CA ALA A 28 12.90 -7.46 3.84
C ALA A 28 12.43 -7.46 2.37
N GLY A 29 11.51 -8.36 2.03
CA GLY A 29 11.02 -8.55 0.65
C GLY A 29 10.02 -7.50 0.15
N GLY A 30 9.62 -6.58 1.01
CA GLY A 30 8.62 -5.55 0.70
C GLY A 30 8.12 -4.89 1.97
N MET A 31 7.17 -3.97 1.80
CA MET A 31 6.54 -3.21 2.87
C MET A 31 5.06 -2.97 2.56
N ILE A 32 4.23 -3.07 3.59
CA ILE A 32 2.83 -2.63 3.54
C ILE A 32 2.70 -1.45 4.49
N THR A 33 2.25 -0.32 3.97
CA THR A 33 2.01 0.91 4.74
C THR A 33 0.52 1.10 4.86
N TYR A 34 0.02 1.18 6.10
CA TYR A 34 -1.36 1.51 6.39
C TYR A 34 -1.49 3.00 6.70
N GLY A 35 -2.53 3.64 6.18
CA GLY A 35 -2.85 5.02 6.56
C GLY A 35 -2.20 6.10 5.68
N GLY A 36 -1.39 5.74 4.69
CA GLY A 36 -0.64 6.71 3.91
C GLY A 36 0.02 6.14 2.67
N PHE A 37 0.75 7.02 1.97
CA PHE A 37 1.59 6.66 0.82
C PHE A 37 3.02 6.43 1.27
N ASP A 38 3.66 5.40 0.72
CA ASP A 38 5.09 5.16 0.87
C ASP A 38 5.87 5.87 -0.25
N SER A 39 6.16 7.16 -0.05
CA SER A 39 6.95 7.95 -1.02
C SER A 39 8.44 7.57 -1.04
N GLU A 40 8.93 6.89 -0.02
CA GLU A 40 10.33 6.43 0.04
C GLU A 40 10.56 5.25 -0.90
N ASN A 41 9.65 4.27 -0.90
CA ASN A 41 9.82 3.04 -1.67
C ASN A 41 9.05 3.01 -3.01
N CYS A 42 7.88 3.66 -3.12
CA CYS A 42 7.08 3.67 -4.35
C CYS A 42 7.36 4.87 -5.27
N GLY A 43 8.08 5.89 -4.79
CA GLY A 43 8.34 7.14 -5.50
C GLY A 43 7.13 8.09 -5.56
N ASP A 44 7.31 9.23 -6.25
CA ASP A 44 6.34 10.34 -6.22
C ASP A 44 5.12 10.17 -7.16
N VAL A 45 5.18 9.22 -8.11
CA VAL A 45 4.15 9.08 -9.15
C VAL A 45 3.24 7.90 -8.82
N ILE A 46 1.98 8.21 -8.49
CA ILE A 46 0.90 7.22 -8.33
C ILE A 46 -0.12 7.45 -9.44
N GLY A 47 -0.27 6.46 -10.33
CA GLY A 47 -1.38 6.42 -11.28
C GLY A 47 -2.65 5.99 -10.56
N TYR A 48 -3.76 6.70 -10.78
CA TYR A 48 -5.07 6.33 -10.26
C TYR A 48 -5.96 5.80 -11.37
N GLU A 49 -6.67 4.72 -11.09
CA GLU A 49 -7.70 4.16 -11.96
C GLU A 49 -8.99 3.92 -11.17
N SER A 50 -10.14 4.03 -11.83
CA SER A 50 -11.42 3.79 -11.17
C SER A 50 -11.65 2.29 -11.00
N LEU A 51 -12.10 1.86 -9.81
CA LEU A 51 -12.43 0.45 -9.61
C LEU A 51 -13.69 0.06 -10.37
N SER A 52 -13.68 -1.12 -10.97
CA SER A 52 -14.86 -1.69 -11.64
C SER A 52 -15.85 -2.35 -10.65
N SER A 53 -15.43 -2.60 -9.41
CA SER A 53 -16.25 -3.15 -8.33
C SER A 53 -15.79 -2.63 -6.96
N PRO A 54 -16.70 -2.37 -6.02
CA PRO A 54 -16.33 -1.95 -4.66
C PRO A 54 -15.77 -3.08 -3.78
N TYR A 55 -15.81 -4.33 -4.25
CA TYR A 55 -15.39 -5.51 -3.48
C TYR A 55 -14.02 -6.06 -3.90
N TYR A 56 -13.43 -5.56 -4.98
CA TYR A 56 -12.17 -6.06 -5.53
C TYR A 56 -11.21 -4.92 -5.89
N TYR A 57 -9.91 -5.15 -5.74
CA TYR A 57 -8.87 -4.30 -6.34
C TYR A 57 -8.73 -4.60 -7.84
N GLN A 58 -9.82 -4.40 -8.59
CA GLN A 58 -9.93 -4.59 -10.03
C GLN A 58 -10.34 -3.26 -10.68
N TYR A 59 -9.72 -2.95 -11.81
CA TYR A 59 -10.03 -1.83 -12.68
C TYR A 59 -10.16 -2.30 -14.13
#